data_AF-A0A9P9QZJ6-F1
#
_entry.id   AF-A0A9P9QZJ6-F1
#
_cell.length_a   1.000
_cell.length_b   1.000
_cell.length_c   1.000
_cell.angle_alpha   90.00
_cell.angle_beta   90.00
_cell.angle_gamma   90.00
#
_symmetry.space_group_name_H-M   'P 1'
#
loop_
_entity.id
_entity.type
_entity.pdbx_description
1 polymer ?
#
loop_
_entity_poly.entity_id
_entity_poly.type
_entity_poly.pdbx_seq_one_letter_code
_entity_poly.pdbx_strand_id
1 'polypeptide(L)'
;MKYGQTFYAQSVPQWAPYNVDYDELKNLIKVNTTKDQAQAIAIPGQADPSLEKFETAFFNDFSSEHDRVELFVKSKADEISRRLHMHSLCELDGCCYPVPEYLQKVVLRLLARTTRSSDRDISQNQRDRIANYHVQIER
;
A
#
# COMPACT_ATOMS: atom_id res chain seq x y z
N MET A 1 9.36 -13.18 10.60
CA MET A 1 9.20 -13.37 9.15
C MET A 1 10.28 -12.62 8.38
N LYS A 2 10.70 -13.17 7.22
CA LYS A 2 11.73 -12.60 6.31
C LYS A 2 11.18 -11.58 5.29
N TYR A 3 9.89 -11.29 5.33
CA TYR A 3 9.23 -10.45 4.33
C TYR A 3 9.87 -9.07 4.16
N GLY A 4 10.25 -8.39 5.25
CA GLY A 4 10.94 -7.09 5.16
C GLY A 4 12.18 -7.12 4.27
N GLN A 5 13.05 -8.13 4.44
CA GLN A 5 14.23 -8.33 3.59
C GLN A 5 13.86 -8.59 2.13
N THR A 6 12.86 -9.46 1.89
CA THR A 6 12.37 -9.74 0.55
C THR A 6 11.78 -8.49 -0.12
N PHE A 7 11.01 -7.70 0.63
CA PHE A 7 10.37 -6.48 0.17
C PHE A 7 11.41 -5.45 -0.27
N TYR A 8 12.44 -5.20 0.56
CA TYR A 8 13.54 -4.31 0.16
C TYR A 8 14.31 -4.84 -1.05
N ALA A 9 14.59 -6.14 -1.12
CA ALA A 9 15.34 -6.74 -2.23
C ALA A 9 14.58 -6.70 -3.56
N GLN A 10 13.25 -6.75 -3.53
CA GLN A 10 12.39 -6.70 -4.73
C GLN A 10 11.95 -5.28 -5.08
N SER A 11 12.18 -4.31 -4.19
CA SER A 11 11.82 -2.91 -4.41
C SER A 11 12.79 -2.22 -5.37
N VAL A 12 12.28 -1.24 -6.09
CA VAL A 12 13.10 -0.33 -6.90
C VAL A 12 13.89 0.57 -5.94
N PRO A 13 15.24 0.54 -5.92
CA PRO A 13 16.03 1.29 -4.94
C PRO A 13 15.77 2.79 -4.96
N GLN A 14 15.52 3.35 -6.14
CA GLN A 14 15.23 4.78 -6.32
C GLN A 14 13.87 5.18 -5.71
N TRP A 15 12.98 4.23 -5.44
CA TRP A 15 11.67 4.46 -4.84
C TRP A 15 11.61 4.05 -3.37
N ALA A 16 12.72 3.60 -2.79
CA ALA A 16 12.78 3.18 -1.39
C ALA A 16 12.20 4.21 -0.40
N PRO A 17 12.42 5.55 -0.56
CA PRO A 17 11.82 6.54 0.34
C PRO A 17 10.29 6.62 0.28
N TYR A 18 9.67 6.08 -0.77
CA TYR A 18 8.22 6.10 -0.98
C TYR A 18 7.56 4.75 -0.66
N ASN A 19 8.33 3.74 -0.27
CA ASN A 19 7.81 2.46 0.17
C ASN A 19 7.16 2.57 1.55
N VAL A 20 6.33 1.59 1.91
CA VAL A 20 5.82 1.37 3.28
C VAL A 20 6.99 0.99 4.20
N ASP A 21 7.07 1.57 5.40
CA ASP A 21 8.05 1.16 6.41
C ASP A 21 7.57 -0.11 7.14
N TYR A 22 7.75 -1.24 6.46
CA TYR A 22 7.31 -2.53 6.96
C TYR A 22 7.96 -2.92 8.30
N ASP A 23 9.24 -2.60 8.48
CA ASP A 23 9.96 -3.00 9.69
C ASP A 23 9.54 -2.13 10.88
N GLU A 24 9.24 -0.85 10.68
CA GLU A 24 8.63 0.01 11.70
C GLU A 24 7.25 -0.51 12.12
N LEU A 25 6.33 -0.73 11.17
CA LEU A 25 4.99 -1.24 11.47
C LEU A 25 5.04 -2.59 12.22
N LYS A 26 5.93 -3.47 11.78
CA LYS A 26 6.16 -4.77 12.44
C LYS A 26 6.72 -4.60 13.85
N ASN A 27 7.63 -3.64 14.06
CA ASN A 27 8.19 -3.36 15.38
C ASN A 27 7.12 -2.78 16.31
N LEU A 28 6.27 -1.87 15.83
CA LEU A 28 5.14 -1.32 16.59
C LEU A 28 4.20 -2.43 17.08
N ILE A 29 3.80 -3.34 16.19
CA ILE A 29 2.99 -4.52 16.57
C ILE A 29 3.73 -5.36 17.60
N LYS A 30 5.01 -5.66 17.35
CA LYS A 30 5.81 -6.53 18.24
C LYS A 30 5.91 -5.95 19.65
N VAL A 31 6.25 -4.66 19.77
CA VAL A 31 6.39 -3.99 21.08
C VAL A 31 5.09 -4.05 21.87
N ASN A 32 3.94 -3.86 21.22
CA ASN A 32 2.63 -3.80 21.88
C ASN A 32 1.95 -5.18 22.04
N THR A 33 2.55 -6.27 21.56
CA THR A 33 2.00 -7.64 21.67
C THR A 33 2.95 -8.62 22.37
N THR A 34 4.16 -8.21 22.74
CA THR A 34 5.14 -9.09 23.40
C THR A 34 4.78 -9.28 24.89
N LYS A 35 4.48 -10.53 25.27
CA LYS A 35 3.98 -10.95 26.60
C LYS A 35 4.88 -10.58 27.81
N ASP A 36 6.16 -10.29 27.59
CA ASP A 36 7.12 -10.04 28.67
C ASP A 36 7.10 -8.60 29.21
N GLN A 37 6.29 -7.69 28.66
CA GLN A 37 6.20 -6.31 29.14
C GLN A 37 5.29 -6.12 30.37
N ALA A 38 5.23 -7.06 31.32
CA ALA A 38 4.46 -6.89 32.58
C ALA A 38 3.06 -6.26 32.40
N GLN A 39 2.44 -6.45 31.23
CA GLN A 39 1.17 -5.85 30.88
C GLN A 39 0.10 -6.68 31.55
N ALA A 40 -0.73 -6.02 32.36
CA ALA A 40 -1.85 -6.65 33.02
C ALA A 40 -2.68 -7.40 31.96
N ILE A 41 -2.89 -8.70 32.15
CA ILE A 41 -3.72 -9.49 31.25
C ILE A 41 -5.12 -8.87 31.28
N ALA A 42 -5.57 -8.32 30.15
CA ALA A 42 -6.88 -7.72 30.04
C ALA A 42 -7.96 -8.75 30.46
N ILE A 43 -8.85 -8.34 31.35
CA ILE A 43 -9.95 -9.21 31.81
C ILE A 43 -10.89 -9.40 30.62
N PRO A 44 -11.21 -10.66 30.24
CA PRO A 44 -12.15 -10.92 29.15
C PRO A 44 -13.47 -10.16 29.36
N GLY A 45 -13.86 -9.31 28.39
CA GLY A 45 -15.07 -8.48 28.47
C GLY A 45 -14.89 -7.08 29.07
N GLN A 46 -13.67 -6.69 29.47
CA GLN A 46 -13.33 -5.30 29.77
C GLN A 46 -12.52 -4.69 28.62
N ALA A 47 -12.87 -3.46 28.25
CA ALA A 47 -12.09 -2.69 27.28
C ALA A 47 -10.70 -2.43 27.86
N ASP A 48 -9.66 -2.69 27.07
CA ASP A 48 -8.29 -2.32 27.41
C ASP A 48 -7.99 -0.94 26.79
N PRO A 49 -8.04 0.15 27.58
CA PRO A 49 -7.83 1.50 27.06
C PRO A 49 -6.39 1.73 26.58
N SER A 50 -5.43 0.88 26.97
CA SER A 50 -4.06 0.95 26.45
C SER A 50 -3.96 0.33 25.06
N LEU A 51 -4.64 -0.79 24.85
CA LEU A 51 -4.76 -1.45 23.54
C LEU A 51 -5.52 -0.56 22.56
N GLU A 52 -6.66 0.00 22.95
CA GLU A 52 -7.47 0.89 22.09
C GLU A 52 -6.67 2.12 21.63
N LYS A 53 -5.88 2.72 22.53
CA LYS A 53 -4.99 3.83 22.19
C LYS A 53 -3.91 3.41 21.19
N PHE A 54 -3.31 2.24 21.39
CA PHE A 54 -2.34 1.68 20.46
C PHE A 54 -2.96 1.43 19.08
N GLU A 55 -4.11 0.75 19.01
CA GLU A 55 -4.80 0.44 17.75
C GLU A 55 -5.18 1.71 17.00
N THR A 56 -5.68 2.73 17.71
CA THR A 56 -6.01 4.02 17.12
C THR A 56 -4.77 4.71 16.55
N ALA A 57 -3.66 4.75 17.31
CA ALA A 57 -2.41 5.34 16.84
C ALA A 57 -1.83 4.57 15.64
N PHE A 58 -1.77 3.25 15.74
CA PHE A 58 -1.30 2.36 14.69
C PHE A 58 -2.14 2.50 13.40
N PHE A 59 -3.46 2.61 13.52
CA PHE A 59 -4.33 2.83 12.38
C PHE A 59 -4.02 4.16 11.68
N ASN A 60 -3.82 5.24 12.45
CA ASN A 60 -3.49 6.55 11.89
C ASN A 60 -2.14 6.52 11.17
N ASP A 61 -1.12 5.91 11.78
CA ASP A 61 0.21 5.77 11.19
C ASP A 61 0.15 4.95 9.90
N PHE A 62 -0.54 3.81 9.94
CA PHE A 62 -0.72 2.95 8.77
C PHE A 62 -1.52 3.63 7.65
N SER A 63 -2.56 4.39 7.99
CA SER A 63 -3.34 5.18 7.03
C SER A 63 -2.47 6.26 6.38
N SER A 64 -1.60 6.92 7.16
CA SER A 64 -0.70 7.94 6.63
C SER A 64 0.35 7.35 5.66
N GLU A 65 0.87 6.17 5.96
CA GLU A 65 1.77 5.44 5.06
C GLU A 65 1.06 5.02 3.76
N HIS A 66 -0.19 4.54 3.88
CA HIS A 66 -1.02 4.21 2.72
C HIS A 66 -1.23 5.43 1.81
N ASP A 67 -1.60 6.57 2.39
CA ASP A 67 -1.85 7.81 1.63
C ASP A 67 -0.58 8.31 0.92
N ARG A 68 0.58 8.19 1.57
CA ARG A 68 1.89 8.53 0.96
C ARG A 68 2.17 7.67 -0.27
N VAL A 69 1.98 6.36 -0.15
CA VAL A 69 2.19 5.40 -1.25
C VAL A 69 1.19 5.67 -2.37
N GLU A 70 -0.08 5.90 -2.04
CA GLU A 70 -1.13 6.20 -3.01
C GLU A 70 -0.79 7.47 -3.81
N LEU A 71 -0.37 8.54 -3.14
CA LEU A 71 0.03 9.79 -3.78
C LEU A 71 1.24 9.58 -4.70
N PHE A 72 2.24 8.83 -4.26
CA PHE A 72 3.41 8.52 -5.09
C PHE A 72 3.03 7.75 -6.36
N VAL A 73 2.20 6.70 -6.22
CA VAL A 73 1.72 5.89 -7.35
C VAL A 73 0.91 6.73 -8.33
N LYS A 74 -0.01 7.58 -7.85
CA LYS A 74 -0.77 8.52 -8.69
C LYS A 74 0.15 9.48 -9.44
N SER A 75 1.09 10.10 -8.74
CA SER A 75 2.08 11.02 -9.33
C SER A 75 2.89 10.36 -10.45
N LYS A 76 3.38 9.13 -10.22
CA LYS A 76 4.14 8.37 -11.23
C LYS A 76 3.28 7.93 -12.40
N ALA A 77 2.04 7.50 -12.15
CA ALA A 77 1.12 7.14 -13.21
C ALA A 77 0.78 8.34 -14.11
N ASP A 78 0.57 9.52 -13.52
CA ASP A 78 0.32 10.74 -14.27
C ASP A 78 1.56 11.19 -15.06
N GLU A 79 2.76 11.06 -14.49
CA GLU A 79 4.03 11.32 -15.18
C GLU A 79 4.17 10.44 -16.43
N ILE A 80 3.97 9.12 -16.28
CA ILE A 80 4.08 8.17 -17.38
C ILE A 80 3.01 8.46 -18.44
N SER A 81 1.78 8.76 -18.03
CA SER A 81 0.69 9.11 -18.94
C SER A 81 1.03 10.35 -19.78
N ARG A 82 1.57 11.40 -19.16
CA ARG A 82 2.03 12.61 -19.87
C ARG A 82 3.16 12.33 -20.84
N ARG A 83 4.17 11.54 -20.44
CA ARG A 83 5.31 11.18 -21.30
C ARG A 83 4.88 10.38 -22.52
N LEU A 84 3.95 9.45 -22.35
CA LEU A 84 3.36 8.70 -23.46
C LEU A 84 2.56 9.61 -24.39
N HIS A 85 1.76 10.52 -23.85
CA HIS A 85 1.00 11.47 -24.66
C HIS A 85 1.90 12.41 -25.47
N MET A 86 2.96 12.95 -24.85
CA MET A 86 3.94 13.79 -25.52
C MET A 86 4.64 13.04 -26.66
N HIS A 87 4.96 11.77 -26.44
CA HIS A 87 5.55 10.92 -27.48
C HIS A 87 4.63 10.77 -28.70
N SER A 88 3.33 10.58 -28.48
CA SER A 88 2.33 10.52 -29.56
C SER A 88 2.21 11.85 -30.32
N LEU A 89 2.44 12.99 -29.67
CA LEU A 89 2.42 14.29 -30.34
C LEU A 89 3.69 14.54 -31.17
N CYS A 90 4.86 14.10 -30.69
CA CYS A 90 6.13 14.21 -31.44
C CYS A 90 6.19 13.34 -32.71
N GLU A 91 5.32 12.33 -32.85
CA GLU A 91 5.19 11.54 -34.09
C GLU A 91 4.76 12.41 -35.30
N LEU A 92 4.20 13.59 -35.07
CA LEU A 92 3.84 14.55 -36.13
C LEU A 92 5.05 15.33 -36.69
N ASP A 93 6.18 15.37 -35.98
CA ASP A 93 7.39 16.14 -36.35
C ASP A 93 8.56 15.27 -36.85
N GLY A 94 8.38 13.95 -37.01
CA GLY A 94 9.29 13.07 -37.74
C GLY A 94 10.67 12.77 -37.10
N CYS A 95 10.93 13.20 -35.86
CA CYS A 95 12.27 13.12 -35.25
C CYS A 95 12.47 12.01 -34.21
N CYS A 96 11.46 11.20 -33.89
CA CYS A 96 11.54 10.15 -32.86
C CYS A 96 11.03 8.79 -33.35
N TYR A 97 11.64 7.70 -32.86
CA TYR A 97 11.15 6.33 -33.09
C TYR A 97 9.81 6.14 -32.37
N PRO A 98 8.69 5.88 -33.07
CA PRO A 98 7.36 5.76 -32.47
C PRO A 98 7.31 4.63 -31.44
N VAL A 99 6.69 4.88 -30.29
CA VAL A 99 6.31 3.79 -29.37
C VAL A 99 5.10 3.11 -30.03
N PRO A 100 5.14 1.80 -30.29
CA PRO A 100 4.00 1.12 -30.90
C PRO A 100 2.69 1.38 -30.12
N GLU A 101 1.66 1.81 -30.82
CA GLU A 101 0.37 2.22 -30.24
C GLU A 101 -0.23 1.15 -29.31
N TYR A 102 0.02 -0.13 -29.60
CA TYR A 102 -0.42 -1.25 -28.76
C TYR A 102 0.24 -1.24 -27.37
N LEU A 103 1.52 -0.89 -27.27
CA LEU A 103 2.24 -0.78 -25.99
C LEU A 103 1.69 0.36 -25.17
N GLN A 104 1.44 1.52 -25.79
CA GLN A 104 0.84 2.66 -25.12
C GLN A 104 -0.54 2.30 -24.55
N LYS A 105 -1.39 1.62 -25.33
CA LYS A 105 -2.70 1.13 -24.89
C LYS A 105 -2.60 0.12 -23.73
N VAL A 106 -1.56 -0.71 -23.70
CA VAL A 106 -1.32 -1.64 -22.58
C VAL A 106 -0.89 -0.87 -21.33
N VAL A 107 0.06 0.06 -21.46
CA VAL A 107 0.57 0.85 -20.34
C VAL A 107 -0.54 1.72 -19.74
N LEU A 108 -1.31 2.45 -20.56
CA LEU A 108 -2.44 3.25 -20.06
C LEU A 108 -3.49 2.39 -19.34
N ARG A 109 -3.76 1.17 -19.80
CA ARG A 109 -4.65 0.23 -19.10
C ARG A 109 -4.08 -0.24 -17.76
N LEU A 110 -2.78 -0.43 -17.66
CA LEU A 110 -2.11 -0.76 -16.40
C LEU A 110 -2.14 0.42 -15.44
N LEU A 111 -1.84 1.63 -15.91
CA LEU A 111 -1.92 2.86 -15.11
C LEU A 111 -3.33 3.12 -14.59
N ALA A 112 -4.35 2.92 -15.43
CA ALA A 112 -5.75 3.01 -15.01
C ALA A 112 -6.15 1.96 -13.97
N ARG A 113 -5.35 0.93 -13.70
CA ARG A 113 -5.57 0.00 -12.57
C ARG A 113 -4.91 0.51 -11.30
N THR A 114 -3.77 1.19 -11.40
CA THR A 114 -3.01 1.71 -10.25
C THR A 114 -3.53 3.05 -9.75
N THR A 115 -4.26 3.80 -10.58
CA THR A 115 -4.85 5.11 -10.21
C THR A 115 -6.35 5.03 -9.89
N ARG A 116 -6.96 3.85 -9.99
CA ARG A 116 -8.33 3.66 -9.53
C ARG A 116 -8.37 3.97 -8.05
N SER A 117 -9.12 5.01 -7.70
CA SER A 117 -9.42 5.41 -6.33
C SER A 117 -9.73 4.17 -5.47
N SER A 118 -9.13 4.11 -4.28
CA SER A 118 -9.44 3.14 -3.22
C SER A 118 -10.92 3.19 -2.79
N ASP A 119 -11.62 4.25 -3.19
CA ASP A 119 -13.05 4.52 -2.98
C ASP A 119 -14.00 3.54 -3.71
N ARG A 120 -13.47 2.50 -4.36
CA ARG A 120 -14.29 1.35 -4.72
C ARG A 120 -14.55 0.53 -3.48
N ASP A 121 -15.82 0.39 -3.18
CA ASP A 121 -16.33 -0.60 -2.24
C ASP A 121 -15.61 -1.94 -2.46
N ILE A 122 -14.91 -2.40 -1.41
CA ILE A 122 -14.16 -3.65 -1.40
C ILE A 122 -15.08 -4.76 -1.94
N SER A 123 -14.58 -5.55 -2.90
CA SER A 123 -15.36 -6.66 -3.47
C SER A 123 -15.89 -7.56 -2.35
N GLN A 124 -17.11 -8.09 -2.49
CA GLN A 124 -17.69 -9.00 -1.49
C GLN A 124 -16.73 -10.13 -1.11
N ASN A 125 -16.03 -10.72 -2.10
CA ASN A 125 -15.01 -11.74 -1.86
C ASN A 125 -13.84 -11.26 -0.99
N GLN A 126 -13.48 -9.99 -1.07
CA GLN A 126 -12.42 -9.39 -0.27
C GLN A 126 -12.91 -9.08 1.14
N ARG A 127 -14.17 -8.61 1.29
CA ARG A 127 -14.84 -8.47 2.59
C ARG A 127 -14.94 -9.81 3.32
N ASP A 128 -15.33 -10.87 2.62
CA ASP A 128 -15.46 -12.21 3.19
C ASP A 128 -14.10 -12.75 3.66
N ARG A 129 -13.01 -12.45 2.94
CA ARG A 129 -11.65 -12.79 3.39
C ARG A 129 -11.25 -12.03 4.65
N ILE A 130 -11.55 -10.74 4.74
CA ILE A 130 -11.27 -9.92 5.93
C ILE A 130 -12.09 -10.44 7.13
N ALA A 131 -13.38 -10.73 6.92
CA ALA A 131 -14.24 -11.31 7.95
C ALA A 131 -13.72 -12.68 8.44
N ASN A 132 -13.21 -13.51 7.55
CA ASN A 132 -12.59 -14.79 7.92
C ASN A 132 -11.36 -14.61 8.82
N TYR A 133 -10.58 -13.54 8.67
CA TYR A 133 -9.48 -13.25 9.60
C TYR A 133 -10.01 -12.84 10.97
N HIS A 134 -11.10 -12.06 11.05
CA HIS A 134 -11.75 -11.73 12.32
C HIS A 134 -12.19 -12.98 13.09
N VAL A 135 -12.81 -13.94 12.39
CA VAL A 135 -13.25 -15.22 12.99
C VAL A 135 -12.08 -16.06 13.50
N GLN A 136 -10.89 -15.93 12.92
CA GLN A 136 -9.69 -16.63 13.38
C GLN A 136 -9.03 -15.98 14.61
N ILE A 137 -9.27 -14.69 14.83
CA ILE A 137 -8.71 -13.94 15.98
C ILE A 137 -9.51 -14.20 17.26
N GLU A 138 -10.81 -14.51 17.15
CA GLU A 138 -11.70 -14.79 18.29
C GLU A 138 -11.65 -16.25 18.81
N ARG A 139 -10.75 -17.10 18.30
CA ARG A 139 -10.53 -18.48 18.78
C ARG A 139 -9.23 -18.64 19.55
#